data_AF-A0AAN5AP81-F1
#
_entry.id   AF-A0AAN5AP81-F1
#
_cell.length_a   1.000
_cell.length_b   1.000
_cell.length_c   1.000
_cell.angle_alpha   90.00
_cell.angle_beta   90.00
_cell.angle_gamma   90.00
#
_symmetry.space_group_name_H-M   'P 1'
#
loop_
_entity.id
_entity.type
_entity.pdbx_description
1 polymer ?
#
loop_
_entity_poly.entity_id
_entity_poly.type
_entity_poly.pdbx_seq_one_letter_code
_entity_poly.pdbx_strand_id
1 'polypeptide(L)'
;MQTVQEVVSHLIQQAPFLEESLAEGIINFTALARNMREDVERYMSKPVQIGAIVMAIKRHVPKPAQSTLLSEMRTYVSKLGEIIIRSDLVDYTFKNSDSLLKSQEVLMARLQKESHELFMASSKGVYETNVVVSATLIPLIEEIFEHQSILNKRAQLSSLTIRLPQDNTVVPGVYYVLLKTLAWEGINLVEMVSTTHEITLILDEEDLNRAFGLLQTLTRSNRLM
;
A
#
# COMPACT_ATOMS: atom_id res chain seq x y z
N MET A 1 8.71 1.57 36.79
CA MET A 1 7.64 0.56 36.88
C MET A 1 6.58 1.00 35.89
N GLN A 2 6.31 0.23 34.83
CA GLN A 2 5.36 0.66 33.81
C GLN A 2 3.93 0.69 34.38
N THR A 3 3.16 1.69 34.00
CA THR A 3 1.74 1.82 34.40
C THR A 3 0.84 1.14 33.36
N VAL A 4 -0.37 0.75 33.78
CA VAL A 4 -1.39 0.23 32.85
C VAL A 4 -1.69 1.24 31.73
N GLN A 5 -1.63 2.54 32.03
CA GLN A 5 -1.82 3.59 31.04
C GLN A 5 -0.73 3.57 29.96
N GLU A 6 0.54 3.44 30.36
CA GLU A 6 1.68 3.41 29.44
C GLU A 6 1.64 2.17 28.55
N VAL A 7 1.38 1.00 29.15
CA VAL A 7 1.28 -0.27 28.41
C VAL A 7 0.12 -0.25 27.41
N VAL A 8 -1.07 0.18 27.84
CA VAL A 8 -2.23 0.28 26.93
C VAL A 8 -1.98 1.29 25.82
N SER A 9 -1.36 2.44 26.12
CA SER A 9 -1.01 3.43 25.09
C SER A 9 -0.01 2.87 24.09
N HIS A 10 0.99 2.12 24.56
CA HIS A 10 1.98 1.46 23.70
C HIS A 10 1.32 0.45 22.76
N LEU A 11 0.44 -0.41 23.29
CA LEU A 11 -0.26 -1.42 22.50
C LEU A 11 -1.19 -0.79 21.46
N ILE A 12 -1.89 0.31 21.79
CA ILE A 12 -2.75 1.02 20.84
C ILE A 12 -1.91 1.71 19.75
N GLN A 13 -0.80 2.37 20.10
CA GLN A 13 0.11 3.01 19.13
C GLN A 13 0.77 2.02 18.16
N GLN A 14 0.95 0.76 18.58
CA GLN A 14 1.41 -0.32 17.71
C GLN A 14 0.33 -0.86 16.77
N ALA A 15 -0.93 -0.48 16.99
CA ALA A 15 -2.08 -0.89 16.20
C ALA A 15 -2.77 0.34 15.57
N PRO A 16 -2.21 0.94 14.50
CA PRO A 16 -2.78 2.13 13.86
C PRO A 16 -4.27 2.02 13.51
N PHE A 17 -4.72 0.82 13.13
CA PHE A 17 -6.13 0.54 12.77
C PHE A 17 -7.06 0.62 13.98
N LEU A 18 -6.55 0.23 15.15
CA LEU A 18 -7.28 0.32 16.40
C LEU A 18 -7.39 1.78 16.84
N GLU A 19 -6.32 2.56 16.71
CA GLU A 19 -6.31 3.99 17.03
C GLU A 19 -7.33 4.77 16.17
N GLU A 20 -7.37 4.49 14.87
CA GLU A 20 -8.36 5.08 13.95
C GLU A 20 -9.80 4.72 14.37
N SER A 21 -10.08 3.44 14.61
CA SER A 21 -11.42 2.98 15.01
C SER A 21 -11.84 3.50 16.39
N LEU A 22 -10.87 3.70 17.30
CA LEU A 22 -11.08 4.32 18.60
C LEU A 22 -11.44 5.80 18.45
N ALA A 23 -10.78 6.53 17.54
CA ALA A 23 -11.06 7.94 17.26
C ALA A 23 -12.44 8.14 16.60
N GLU A 24 -12.88 7.20 15.76
CA GLU A 24 -14.22 7.19 15.17
C GLU A 24 -15.34 6.83 16.17
N GLY A 25 -14.98 6.35 17.37
CA GLY A 25 -15.95 6.00 18.41
C GLY A 25 -16.75 4.73 18.13
N ILE A 26 -16.34 3.91 17.15
CA ILE A 26 -17.03 2.68 16.75
C ILE A 26 -16.64 1.45 17.59
N ILE A 27 -15.60 1.56 18.42
CA ILE A 27 -15.07 0.45 19.22
C ILE A 27 -15.75 0.34 20.59
N ASN A 28 -16.18 -0.86 20.95
CA ASN A 28 -16.60 -1.18 22.30
C ASN A 28 -15.39 -1.34 23.23
N PHE A 29 -15.15 -0.37 24.12
CA PHE A 29 -13.99 -0.37 25.01
C PHE A 29 -13.93 -1.58 25.96
N THR A 30 -15.08 -2.10 26.41
CA THR A 30 -15.11 -3.26 27.30
C THR A 30 -14.73 -4.54 26.55
N ALA A 31 -15.19 -4.69 25.31
CA ALA A 31 -14.79 -5.81 24.46
C ALA A 31 -13.29 -5.73 24.14
N LEU A 32 -12.80 -4.56 23.76
CA LEU A 32 -11.38 -4.33 23.50
C LEU A 32 -10.52 -4.62 24.74
N ALA A 33 -10.91 -4.13 25.91
CA ALA A 33 -10.18 -4.36 27.16
C ALA A 33 -10.09 -5.84 27.54
N ARG A 34 -11.10 -6.66 27.19
CA ARG A 34 -11.03 -8.12 27.38
C ARG A 34 -10.04 -8.76 26.43
N ASN A 35 -10.03 -8.34 25.18
CA ASN A 35 -9.10 -8.85 24.16
C ASN A 35 -7.64 -8.49 24.49
N MET A 36 -7.38 -7.26 24.94
CA MET A 36 -6.03 -6.79 25.29
C MET A 36 -5.51 -7.30 26.65
N ARG A 37 -6.34 -7.99 27.45
CA ARG A 37 -5.99 -8.27 28.86
C ARG A 37 -4.72 -9.11 28.98
N GLU A 38 -4.62 -10.18 28.20
CA GLU A 38 -3.48 -11.10 28.26
C GLU A 38 -2.16 -10.40 27.93
N ASP A 39 -2.17 -9.56 26.89
CA ASP A 39 -1.00 -8.76 26.51
C ASP A 39 -0.62 -7.77 27.61
N VAL A 40 -1.60 -7.03 28.15
CA VAL A 40 -1.35 -6.08 29.24
C VAL A 40 -0.79 -6.79 30.48
N GLU A 41 -1.36 -7.93 30.87
CA GLU A 41 -0.88 -8.73 32.01
C GLU A 41 0.53 -9.26 31.79
N ARG A 42 0.86 -9.66 30.55
CA ARG A 42 2.21 -10.10 30.16
C ARG A 42 3.24 -8.98 30.27
N TYR A 43 2.94 -7.77 29.81
CA TYR A 43 3.82 -6.61 29.95
C TYR A 43 3.98 -6.17 31.41
N MET A 44 2.89 -6.22 32.18
CA MET A 44 2.85 -5.79 33.57
C MET A 44 3.42 -6.84 34.55
N SER A 45 3.61 -8.08 34.11
CA SER A 45 3.97 -9.25 34.93
C SER A 45 3.07 -9.45 36.15
N LYS A 46 1.79 -9.05 36.04
CA LYS A 46 0.78 -9.17 37.11
C LYS A 46 -0.63 -9.09 36.52
N PRO A 47 -1.64 -9.65 37.22
CA PRO A 47 -3.03 -9.53 36.80
C PRO A 47 -3.51 -8.07 36.82
N VAL A 48 -4.36 -7.71 35.85
CA VAL A 48 -4.89 -6.36 35.69
C VAL A 48 -6.40 -6.41 35.52
N GLN A 49 -7.11 -5.56 36.27
CA GLN A 49 -8.56 -5.48 36.17
C GLN A 49 -9.00 -4.87 34.84
N ILE A 50 -10.03 -5.45 34.21
CA ILE A 50 -10.62 -4.95 32.96
C ILE A 50 -11.00 -3.47 33.07
N GLY A 51 -11.56 -3.04 34.20
CA GLY A 51 -11.94 -1.64 34.42
C GLY A 51 -10.74 -0.68 34.32
N ALA A 52 -9.56 -1.08 34.79
CA ALA A 52 -8.34 -0.27 34.68
C ALA A 52 -7.90 -0.12 33.21
N ILE A 53 -8.02 -1.20 32.42
CA ILE A 53 -7.73 -1.18 30.98
C ILE A 53 -8.74 -0.30 30.23
N VAL A 54 -10.04 -0.42 30.53
CA VAL A 54 -11.09 0.46 29.95
C VAL A 54 -10.80 1.93 30.22
N MET A 55 -10.42 2.27 31.46
CA MET A 55 -10.06 3.64 31.82
C MET A 55 -8.79 4.11 31.11
N ALA A 56 -7.85 3.20 30.87
CA ALA A 56 -6.65 3.51 30.12
C ALA A 56 -6.92 3.78 28.64
N ILE A 57 -7.76 2.95 28.00
CA ILE A 57 -8.25 3.14 26.62
C ILE A 57 -8.95 4.49 26.51
N LYS A 58 -9.93 4.79 27.38
CA LYS A 58 -10.68 6.06 27.36
C LYS A 58 -9.79 7.31 27.46
N ARG A 59 -8.71 7.24 28.23
CA ARG A 59 -7.73 8.33 28.35
C ARG A 59 -6.80 8.43 27.15
N HIS A 60 -6.60 7.34 26.43
CA HIS A 60 -5.76 7.30 25.24
C HIS A 60 -6.47 7.83 24.00
N VAL A 61 -7.78 7.55 23.83
CA VAL A 61 -8.57 7.99 22.66
C VAL A 61 -8.31 9.48 22.42
N PRO A 62 -7.61 9.84 21.32
CA PRO A 62 -7.40 11.24 20.99
C PRO A 62 -8.76 11.89 20.77
N LYS A 63 -8.92 13.14 21.21
CA LYS A 63 -10.09 13.91 20.76
C LYS A 63 -10.05 13.95 19.22
N PRO A 64 -11.20 13.84 18.50
CA PRO A 64 -11.23 13.77 17.03
C PRO A 64 -10.44 14.88 16.30
N ALA A 65 -10.20 16.01 16.98
CA ALA A 65 -9.44 17.16 16.49
C ALA A 65 -7.91 17.10 16.77
N GLN A 66 -7.35 16.05 17.38
CA GLN A 66 -5.97 16.02 17.89
C GLN A 66 -5.02 15.02 17.22
N SER A 67 -5.49 14.12 16.34
CA SER A 67 -4.58 13.24 15.59
C SER A 67 -3.98 14.02 14.40
N THR A 68 -2.89 14.75 14.66
CA THR A 68 -2.16 15.53 13.64
C THR A 68 -1.80 14.66 12.44
N LEU A 69 -1.36 13.43 12.66
CA LEU A 69 -1.01 12.49 11.61
C LEU A 69 -2.19 12.19 10.66
N LEU A 70 -3.39 11.87 11.17
CA LEU A 70 -4.55 11.61 10.32
C LEU A 70 -4.96 12.86 9.52
N SER A 71 -4.85 14.05 10.11
CA SER A 71 -5.14 15.30 9.41
C SER A 71 -4.11 15.61 8.32
N GLU A 72 -2.83 15.35 8.57
CA GLU A 72 -1.74 15.51 7.59
C GLU A 72 -1.89 14.51 6.44
N MET A 73 -2.19 13.25 6.75
CA MET A 73 -2.46 12.21 5.76
C MET A 73 -3.66 12.56 4.88
N ARG A 74 -4.79 13.00 5.48
CA ARG A 74 -5.98 13.43 4.74
C ARG A 74 -5.68 14.63 3.83
N THR A 75 -4.88 15.57 4.31
CA THR A 75 -4.44 16.75 3.53
C THR A 75 -3.50 16.35 2.40
N TYR A 76 -2.61 15.40 2.63
CA TYR A 76 -1.72 14.90 1.58
C TYR A 76 -2.51 14.16 0.50
N VAL A 77 -3.42 13.28 0.91
CA VAL A 77 -4.28 12.50 0.02
C VAL A 77 -5.16 13.39 -0.87
N SER A 78 -5.65 14.51 -0.35
CA SER A 78 -6.45 15.47 -1.14
C SER A 78 -5.63 16.24 -2.18
N LYS A 79 -4.29 16.21 -2.07
CA LYS A 79 -3.36 16.79 -3.03
C LYS A 79 -2.85 15.78 -4.07
N LEU A 80 -3.23 14.50 -3.97
CA LEU A 80 -2.87 13.52 -4.99
C LEU A 80 -3.36 13.99 -6.36
N GLY A 81 -2.50 13.82 -7.36
CA GLY A 81 -2.71 14.31 -8.70
C GLY A 81 -3.62 13.40 -9.53
N GLU A 82 -3.46 13.51 -10.84
CA GLU A 82 -4.16 12.67 -11.81
C GLU A 82 -3.84 11.18 -11.59
N ILE A 83 -4.86 10.35 -11.86
CA ILE A 83 -4.74 8.91 -11.93
C ILE A 83 -4.70 8.52 -13.40
N ILE A 84 -3.58 7.97 -13.85
CA ILE A 84 -3.36 7.48 -15.21
C ILE A 84 -3.65 5.97 -15.23
N ILE A 85 -4.41 5.54 -16.22
CA ILE A 85 -4.78 4.13 -16.40
C ILE A 85 -4.02 3.55 -17.60
N ARG A 86 -3.48 2.35 -17.43
CA ARG A 86 -3.01 1.51 -18.54
C ARG A 86 -3.63 0.13 -18.40
N SER A 87 -4.22 -0.36 -19.48
CA SER A 87 -4.78 -1.71 -19.55
C SER A 87 -3.86 -2.59 -20.38
N ASP A 88 -4.19 -3.87 -20.53
CA ASP A 88 -3.42 -4.83 -21.34
C ASP A 88 -1.95 -4.91 -20.93
N LEU A 89 -1.71 -5.12 -19.64
CA LEU A 89 -0.37 -5.37 -19.09
C LEU A 89 -0.13 -6.86 -18.85
N VAL A 90 1.14 -7.22 -18.85
CA VAL A 90 1.64 -8.55 -18.46
C VAL A 90 2.80 -8.38 -17.50
N ASP A 91 2.81 -9.16 -16.43
CA ASP A 91 3.89 -9.28 -15.46
C ASP A 91 4.62 -10.61 -15.67
N TYR A 92 5.94 -10.53 -15.84
CA TYR A 92 6.84 -11.66 -15.84
C TYR A 92 7.70 -11.64 -14.59
N THR A 93 7.69 -12.73 -13.83
CA THR A 93 8.65 -12.96 -12.74
C THR A 93 9.73 -13.92 -13.23
N PHE A 94 10.97 -13.44 -13.28
CA PHE A 94 12.15 -14.23 -13.63
C PHE A 94 12.98 -14.56 -12.39
N LYS A 95 13.55 -15.75 -12.35
CA LYS A 95 14.60 -16.08 -11.37
C LYS A 95 15.85 -15.26 -11.67
N ASN A 96 16.46 -14.65 -10.65
CA ASN A 96 17.70 -13.90 -10.82
C ASN A 96 18.82 -14.81 -11.37
N SER A 97 19.52 -14.32 -12.39
CA SER A 97 20.66 -14.98 -13.03
C SER A 97 21.69 -13.93 -13.48
N ASP A 98 22.93 -14.35 -13.75
CA ASP A 98 23.98 -13.46 -14.24
C ASP A 98 23.67 -12.92 -15.65
N SER A 99 22.94 -13.68 -16.47
CA SER A 99 22.57 -13.30 -17.83
C SER A 99 21.30 -12.43 -17.90
N LEU A 100 20.48 -12.39 -16.84
CA LEU A 100 19.22 -11.64 -16.82
C LEU A 100 19.42 -10.14 -17.04
N LEU A 101 20.47 -9.57 -16.43
CA LEU A 101 20.81 -8.15 -16.62
C LEU A 101 21.15 -7.85 -18.08
N LYS A 102 21.76 -8.81 -18.79
CA LYS A 102 22.07 -8.66 -20.22
C LYS A 102 20.80 -8.65 -21.06
N SER A 103 19.82 -9.52 -20.76
CA SER A 103 18.50 -9.49 -21.39
C SER A 103 17.80 -8.14 -21.16
N GLN A 104 17.87 -7.58 -19.94
CA GLN A 104 17.32 -6.25 -19.65
C GLN A 104 18.02 -5.12 -20.44
N GLU A 105 19.35 -5.17 -20.58
CA GLU A 105 20.10 -4.21 -21.40
C GLU A 105 19.64 -4.24 -22.86
N VAL A 106 19.48 -5.43 -23.44
CA VAL A 106 19.01 -5.61 -24.82
C VAL A 106 17.58 -5.08 -24.97
N LEU A 107 16.70 -5.40 -24.01
CA LEU A 107 15.32 -4.90 -24.00
C LEU A 107 15.29 -3.36 -24.00
N MET A 108 16.02 -2.72 -23.09
CA MET A 108 16.09 -1.26 -23.01
C MET A 108 16.61 -0.65 -24.31
N ALA A 109 17.64 -1.23 -24.91
CA ALA A 109 18.19 -0.75 -26.19
C ALA A 109 17.19 -0.87 -27.35
N ARG A 110 16.34 -1.90 -27.35
CA ARG A 110 15.27 -2.07 -28.36
C ARG A 110 14.15 -1.06 -28.14
N LEU A 111 13.75 -0.84 -26.89
CA LEU A 111 12.68 0.10 -26.52
C LEU A 111 13.05 1.57 -26.70
N GLN A 112 14.34 1.93 -26.75
CA GLN A 112 14.78 3.31 -27.05
C GLN A 112 14.19 3.89 -28.35
N LYS A 113 13.80 3.03 -29.31
CA LYS A 113 13.23 3.43 -30.61
C LYS A 113 11.70 3.40 -30.64
N GLU A 114 11.09 2.81 -29.63
CA GLU A 114 9.64 2.68 -29.49
C GLU A 114 9.06 3.93 -28.82
N SER A 115 7.80 4.23 -29.09
CA SER A 115 7.14 5.46 -28.63
C SER A 115 7.00 5.55 -27.10
N HIS A 116 6.80 6.77 -26.58
CA HIS A 116 6.53 7.06 -25.16
C HIS A 116 5.20 6.47 -24.63
N GLU A 117 4.43 5.75 -25.45
CA GLU A 117 3.12 5.21 -25.08
C GLU A 117 3.18 3.83 -24.40
N LEU A 118 4.33 3.13 -24.50
CA LEU A 118 4.49 1.80 -23.91
C LEU A 118 4.74 1.90 -22.41
N PHE A 119 3.95 1.14 -21.65
CA PHE A 119 4.20 0.94 -20.23
C PHE A 119 5.31 -0.09 -20.04
N MET A 120 6.28 0.26 -19.21
CA MET A 120 7.27 -0.68 -18.69
C MET A 120 7.64 -0.32 -17.25
N ALA A 121 7.66 -1.32 -16.38
CA ALA A 121 8.27 -1.26 -15.07
C ALA A 121 9.13 -2.51 -14.85
N SER A 122 10.26 -2.35 -14.16
CA SER A 122 11.06 -3.49 -13.72
C SER A 122 11.48 -3.28 -12.27
N SER A 123 11.41 -4.37 -11.50
CA SER A 123 11.79 -4.38 -10.10
C SER A 123 12.68 -5.60 -9.85
N LYS A 124 13.86 -5.38 -9.27
CA LYS A 124 14.81 -6.46 -8.97
C LYS A 124 14.85 -6.69 -7.46
N GLY A 125 14.32 -7.83 -7.04
CA GLY A 125 14.46 -8.34 -5.69
C GLY A 125 15.77 -9.10 -5.50
N VAL A 126 15.96 -9.66 -4.29
CA VAL A 126 17.13 -10.49 -3.95
C VAL A 126 17.11 -11.81 -4.74
N TYR A 127 15.93 -12.40 -4.93
CA TYR A 127 15.78 -13.75 -5.52
C TYR A 127 15.21 -13.75 -6.94
N GLU A 128 14.39 -12.76 -7.26
CA GLU A 128 13.66 -12.67 -8.51
C GLU A 128 13.63 -11.23 -9.02
N THR A 129 13.28 -11.10 -10.29
CA THR A 129 13.09 -9.83 -10.98
C THR A 129 11.75 -9.86 -11.68
N ASN A 130 10.92 -8.85 -11.43
CA ASN A 130 9.67 -8.64 -12.14
C ASN A 130 9.88 -7.68 -13.30
N VAL A 131 9.20 -7.96 -14.40
CA VAL A 131 9.17 -7.12 -15.60
C VAL A 131 7.72 -7.02 -16.04
N VAL A 132 7.13 -5.86 -15.81
CA VAL A 132 5.76 -5.53 -16.21
C VAL A 132 5.82 -4.69 -17.46
N VAL A 133 5.14 -5.14 -18.51
CA VAL A 133 5.14 -4.46 -19.81
C VAL A 133 3.74 -4.43 -20.42
N SER A 134 3.54 -3.52 -21.38
CA SER A 134 2.39 -3.60 -22.28
C SER A 134 2.37 -4.95 -23.02
N ALA A 135 1.21 -5.57 -23.16
CA ALA A 135 1.05 -6.89 -23.78
C ALA A 135 1.55 -6.93 -25.24
N THR A 136 1.58 -5.79 -25.92
CA THR A 136 2.20 -5.64 -27.25
C THR A 136 3.69 -6.03 -27.27
N LEU A 137 4.37 -5.97 -26.13
CA LEU A 137 5.78 -6.34 -25.97
C LEU A 137 6.00 -7.83 -25.66
N ILE A 138 4.95 -8.64 -25.51
CA ILE A 138 5.07 -10.08 -25.23
C ILE A 138 6.03 -10.79 -26.22
N PRO A 139 5.90 -10.62 -27.55
CA PRO A 139 6.79 -11.30 -28.49
C PRO A 139 8.26 -10.92 -28.29
N LEU A 140 8.53 -9.64 -28.02
CA LEU A 140 9.88 -9.13 -27.80
C LEU A 140 10.48 -9.65 -26.48
N ILE A 141 9.68 -9.72 -25.41
CA ILE A 141 10.11 -10.29 -24.13
C ILE A 141 10.42 -11.77 -24.29
N GLU A 142 9.54 -12.55 -24.93
CA GLU A 142 9.76 -13.99 -25.12
C GLU A 142 10.98 -14.28 -25.98
N GLU A 143 11.29 -13.43 -26.97
CA GLU A 143 12.54 -13.50 -27.75
C GLU A 143 13.78 -13.22 -26.87
N ILE A 144 13.82 -12.06 -26.19
CA ILE A 144 15.04 -11.61 -25.48
C ILE A 144 15.32 -12.44 -24.21
N PHE A 145 14.27 -12.98 -23.59
CA PHE A 145 14.33 -13.72 -22.34
C PHE A 145 14.16 -15.23 -22.55
N GLU A 146 14.28 -15.75 -23.78
CA GLU A 146 14.06 -17.17 -24.12
C GLU A 146 14.89 -18.15 -23.27
N HIS A 147 16.07 -17.73 -22.81
CA HIS A 147 16.97 -18.55 -21.99
C HIS A 147 16.90 -18.24 -20.48
N GLN A 148 15.97 -17.39 -20.07
CA GLN A 148 15.77 -17.04 -18.67
C GLN A 148 14.71 -17.95 -18.04
N SER A 149 14.86 -18.22 -16.74
CA SER A 149 13.90 -19.04 -16.01
C SER A 149 12.72 -18.19 -15.55
N ILE A 150 11.57 -18.39 -16.19
CA ILE A 150 10.30 -17.79 -15.79
C ILE A 150 9.75 -18.55 -14.59
N LEU A 151 9.51 -17.85 -13.49
CA LEU A 151 8.84 -18.37 -12.29
C LEU A 151 7.33 -18.16 -12.38
N ASN A 152 6.90 -17.03 -12.93
CA ASN A 152 5.50 -16.69 -13.10
C ASN A 152 5.28 -15.78 -14.31
N LYS A 153 4.10 -15.89 -14.92
CA LYS A 153 3.63 -14.98 -15.98
C LYS A 153 2.14 -14.73 -15.74
N ARG A 154 1.76 -13.47 -15.56
CA ARG A 154 0.37 -13.07 -15.38
C ARG A 154 -0.01 -12.00 -16.40
N ALA A 155 -1.01 -12.29 -17.23
CA ALA A 155 -1.55 -11.38 -18.23
C ALA A 155 -2.90 -10.81 -17.77
N GLN A 156 -3.52 -9.97 -18.60
CA GLN A 156 -4.81 -9.31 -18.30
C GLN A 156 -4.72 -8.45 -17.03
N LEU A 157 -3.61 -7.74 -16.92
CA LEU A 157 -3.36 -6.81 -15.84
C LEU A 157 -3.65 -5.38 -16.29
N SER A 158 -3.96 -4.53 -15.33
CA SER A 158 -4.09 -3.09 -15.52
C SER A 158 -3.33 -2.36 -14.43
N SER A 159 -2.87 -1.15 -14.74
CA SER A 159 -2.21 -0.28 -13.78
C SER A 159 -2.97 1.02 -13.53
N LEU A 160 -2.95 1.45 -12.27
CA LEU A 160 -3.39 2.76 -11.82
C LEU A 160 -2.17 3.52 -11.29
N THR A 161 -1.69 4.49 -12.06
CA THR A 161 -0.58 5.37 -11.68
C THR A 161 -1.12 6.67 -11.10
N ILE A 162 -0.78 6.95 -9.84
CA ILE A 162 -1.20 8.16 -9.13
C ILE A 162 0.01 9.05 -8.96
N ARG A 163 -0.10 10.31 -9.40
CA ARG A 163 0.92 11.31 -9.16
C ARG A 163 0.89 11.79 -7.70
N LEU A 164 2.01 11.66 -7.02
CA LEU A 164 2.23 12.16 -5.67
C LEU A 164 2.61 13.66 -5.71
N PRO A 165 2.21 14.45 -4.70
CA PRO A 165 2.66 15.83 -4.52
C PRO A 165 4.19 15.96 -4.56
N GLN A 166 4.69 17.02 -5.20
CA GLN A 166 6.12 17.35 -5.26
C GLN A 166 6.61 18.10 -4.01
N ASP A 167 5.70 18.43 -3.09
CA ASP A 167 6.06 19.02 -1.80
C ASP A 167 6.91 17.98 -1.05
N ASN A 168 8.16 18.31 -0.71
CA ASN A 168 9.13 17.45 0.01
C ASN A 168 8.69 17.08 1.45
N THR A 169 7.40 17.14 1.76
CA THR A 169 6.82 16.71 3.02
C THR A 169 6.67 15.19 2.98
N VAL A 170 7.58 14.50 3.67
CA VAL A 170 7.42 13.07 3.95
C VAL A 170 6.30 12.93 4.97
N VAL A 171 5.11 12.53 4.52
CA VAL A 171 3.98 12.22 5.40
C VAL A 171 3.92 10.71 5.60
N PRO A 172 4.17 10.19 6.81
CA PRO A 172 4.00 8.77 7.09
C PRO A 172 2.56 8.33 6.83
N GLY A 173 2.38 7.11 6.30
CA GLY A 173 1.06 6.50 6.14
C GLY A 173 0.32 6.80 4.83
N VAL A 174 0.86 7.59 3.91
CA VAL A 174 0.21 7.88 2.61
C VAL A 174 -0.13 6.61 1.84
N TYR A 175 0.82 5.69 1.68
CA TYR A 175 0.57 4.41 1.00
C TYR A 175 -0.42 3.53 1.76
N TYR A 176 -0.43 3.58 3.10
CA TYR A 176 -1.42 2.86 3.88
C TYR A 176 -2.84 3.26 3.49
N VAL A 177 -3.13 4.55 3.30
CA VAL A 177 -4.47 4.99 2.92
C VAL A 177 -4.90 4.35 1.59
N LEU A 178 -4.02 4.38 0.58
CA LEU A 178 -4.31 3.80 -0.75
C LEU A 178 -4.55 2.29 -0.66
N LEU A 179 -3.62 1.58 -0.02
CA LEU A 179 -3.65 0.12 0.08
C LEU A 179 -4.80 -0.38 0.97
N LYS A 180 -5.09 0.33 2.07
CA LYS A 180 -6.23 0.04 2.96
C LYS A 180 -7.54 0.12 2.19
N THR A 181 -7.75 1.20 1.44
CA THR A 181 -8.99 1.40 0.69
C THR A 181 -9.24 0.26 -0.31
N LEU A 182 -8.20 -0.22 -0.99
CA LEU A 182 -8.33 -1.36 -1.90
C LEU A 182 -8.57 -2.68 -1.15
N ALA A 183 -7.80 -2.93 -0.09
CA ALA A 183 -7.91 -4.15 0.71
C ALA A 183 -9.30 -4.27 1.38
N TRP A 184 -9.88 -3.17 1.84
CA TRP A 184 -11.20 -3.15 2.47
C TRP A 184 -12.32 -3.61 1.53
N GLU A 185 -12.14 -3.34 0.24
CA GLU A 185 -13.05 -3.73 -0.83
C GLU A 185 -12.67 -5.08 -1.44
N GLY A 186 -11.69 -5.78 -0.87
CA GLY A 186 -11.24 -7.10 -1.33
C GLY A 186 -10.54 -7.07 -2.69
N ILE A 187 -9.97 -5.93 -3.09
CA ILE A 187 -9.21 -5.80 -4.35
C ILE A 187 -7.78 -6.28 -4.11
N ASN A 188 -7.37 -7.28 -4.87
CA ASN A 188 -6.01 -7.80 -4.79
C ASN A 188 -5.05 -6.99 -5.65
N LEU A 189 -3.86 -6.70 -5.12
CA LEU A 189 -2.77 -6.14 -5.90
C LEU A 189 -1.85 -7.26 -6.38
N VAL A 190 -1.48 -7.19 -7.66
CA VAL A 190 -0.50 -8.07 -8.28
C VAL A 190 0.90 -7.54 -8.02
N GLU A 191 1.11 -6.25 -8.25
CA GLU A 191 2.38 -5.57 -8.01
C GLU A 191 2.15 -4.09 -7.68
N MET A 192 3.14 -3.48 -7.02
CA MET A 192 3.17 -2.04 -6.78
C MET A 192 4.57 -1.51 -7.10
N VAL A 193 4.63 -0.47 -7.92
CA VAL A 193 5.87 0.18 -8.33
C VAL A 193 5.82 1.65 -7.92
N SER A 194 6.86 2.16 -7.28
CA SER A 194 6.92 3.57 -6.88
C SER A 194 8.18 4.25 -7.38
N THR A 195 8.04 5.49 -7.85
CA THR A 195 9.13 6.45 -8.01
C THR A 195 9.01 7.53 -6.94
N THR A 196 9.85 8.57 -7.00
CA THR A 196 9.80 9.69 -6.05
C THR A 196 8.44 10.38 -6.02
N HIS A 197 7.75 10.46 -7.15
CA HIS A 197 6.53 11.28 -7.29
C HIS A 197 5.36 10.52 -7.90
N GLU A 198 5.45 9.21 -8.03
CA GLU A 198 4.39 8.39 -8.62
C GLU A 198 4.33 7.04 -7.94
N ILE A 199 3.11 6.54 -7.75
CA ILE A 199 2.85 5.17 -7.33
C ILE A 199 1.98 4.52 -8.38
N THR A 200 2.36 3.34 -8.84
CA THR A 200 1.64 2.53 -9.80
C THR A 200 1.19 1.26 -9.13
N LEU A 201 -0.13 1.06 -9.08
CA LEU A 201 -0.78 -0.13 -8.54
C LEU A 201 -1.19 -1.02 -9.70
N ILE A 202 -0.70 -2.26 -9.73
CA ILE A 202 -1.02 -3.23 -10.77
C ILE A 202 -1.98 -4.25 -10.18
N LEU A 203 -3.10 -4.47 -10.85
CA LEU A 203 -4.17 -5.36 -10.45
C LEU A 203 -4.74 -6.11 -11.66
N ASP A 204 -5.59 -7.10 -11.41
CA ASP A 204 -6.35 -7.75 -12.46
C ASP A 204 -7.30 -6.75 -13.14
N GLU A 205 -7.44 -6.87 -14.46
CA GLU A 205 -8.26 -5.96 -15.26
C GLU A 205 -9.74 -5.91 -14.81
N GLU A 206 -10.25 -7.01 -14.27
CA GLU A 206 -11.62 -7.09 -13.72
C GLU A 206 -11.86 -6.14 -12.54
N ASP A 207 -10.83 -5.82 -11.76
CA ASP A 207 -10.91 -4.94 -10.59
C ASP A 207 -10.66 -3.46 -10.94
N LEU A 208 -10.22 -3.16 -12.17
CA LEU A 208 -9.79 -1.82 -12.60
C LEU A 208 -10.81 -0.73 -12.29
N ASN A 209 -12.05 -0.93 -12.72
CA ASN A 209 -13.10 0.07 -12.58
C ASN A 209 -13.46 0.34 -11.11
N ARG A 210 -13.48 -0.71 -10.28
CA ARG A 210 -13.73 -0.60 -8.83
C ARG A 210 -12.57 0.13 -8.16
N ALA A 211 -11.34 -0.29 -8.42
CA ALA A 211 -10.14 0.33 -7.85
C ALA A 211 -10.03 1.82 -8.22
N PHE A 212 -10.25 2.16 -9.49
CA PHE A 212 -10.26 3.55 -9.95
C PHE A 212 -11.34 4.39 -9.25
N GLY A 213 -12.57 3.88 -9.15
CA GLY A 213 -13.67 4.60 -8.50
C GLY A 213 -13.39 4.89 -7.02
N LEU A 214 -12.81 3.92 -6.30
CA LEU A 214 -12.42 4.08 -4.89
C LEU A 214 -11.32 5.11 -4.71
N LEU A 215 -10.26 5.02 -5.51
CA LEU A 215 -9.12 5.93 -5.44
C LEU A 215 -9.51 7.35 -5.89
N GLN A 216 -10.37 7.49 -6.90
CA GLN A 216 -10.91 8.78 -7.31
C GLN A 216 -11.78 9.40 -6.21
N THR A 217 -12.60 8.60 -5.53
CA THR A 217 -13.38 9.06 -4.38
C THR A 217 -12.45 9.53 -3.27
N LEU A 218 -11.39 8.77 -2.99
CA LEU A 218 -10.42 9.10 -1.95
C LEU A 218 -9.68 10.42 -2.22
N THR A 219 -9.29 10.68 -3.47
CA THR A 219 -8.64 11.95 -3.87
C THR A 219 -9.60 13.14 -3.91
N ARG A 220 -10.90 12.92 -4.17
CA ARG A 220 -11.92 13.99 -4.28
C ARG A 220 -12.69 14.29 -3.00
N SER A 221 -12.99 13.30 -2.16
CA SER A 221 -13.92 13.41 -1.03
C SER A 221 -13.45 14.32 0.11
N ASN A 222 -12.18 14.73 0.14
CA ASN A 222 -11.66 15.70 1.09
C ASN A 222 -11.75 17.17 0.60
N ARG A 223 -12.39 17.45 -0.53
CA ARG A 223 -12.70 18.83 -0.99
C ARG A 223 -14.05 19.37 -0.50
N LEU A 224 -14.82 18.59 0.26
CA LEU A 224 -16.21 18.91 0.66
C LEU A 224 -16.46 18.95 2.18
N MET A 225 -15.42 19.10 3.00
CA MET A 225 -15.55 19.47 4.42
C MET A 225 -14.84 20.78 4.71
#